data_AF-A0A2E7R7U9-F1
#
_entry.id   AF-A0A2E7R7U9-F1
#
_cell.length_a   1.000
_cell.length_b   1.000
_cell.length_c   1.000
_cell.angle_alpha   90.00
_cell.angle_beta   90.00
_cell.angle_gamma   90.00
#
_symmetry.space_group_name_H-M   'P 1'
#
loop_
_entity.id
_entity.type
_entity.pdbx_description
1 polymer ?
#
loop_
_entity_poly.entity_id
_entity_poly.type
_entity_poly.pdbx_seq_one_letter_code
_entity_poly.pdbx_strand_id
1 'polypeptide(L)'
;MIDHTVGLDNPLTGLRVTLQGDITKSDAGLDRQRFINRHPSATDYADFSDFSFYTFAIKRAHMVAGFGHIHWVKNILIRFDPINFGALADAEADILAHMNTAHSAAVNLFAQLASKEQGPCVMTGIDPEGVDLRAGGQVARLTFDKPIYDTESAHLTLAKLAKQAREHSV
;
A
#
# COMPACT_ATOMS: atom_id res chain seq x y z
N MET A 1 -12.19 -2.51 -10.12
CA MET A 1 -11.45 -2.62 -11.39
C MET A 1 -10.23 -1.74 -11.28
N ILE A 2 -9.05 -2.23 -11.66
CA ILE A 2 -7.82 -1.45 -11.77
C ILE A 2 -7.62 -1.18 -13.26
N ASP A 3 -7.50 0.08 -13.65
CA ASP A 3 -7.53 0.51 -15.05
C ASP A 3 -6.37 1.47 -15.35
N HIS A 4 -5.50 1.08 -16.27
CA HIS A 4 -4.38 1.89 -16.76
C HIS A 4 -4.58 2.31 -18.21
N THR A 5 -5.82 2.57 -18.63
CA THR A 5 -6.14 2.94 -20.01
C THR A 5 -6.39 4.42 -20.23
N VAL A 6 -6.45 5.20 -19.14
CA VAL A 6 -6.54 6.66 -19.18
C VAL A 6 -5.29 7.23 -19.88
N GLY A 7 -5.51 8.07 -20.89
CA GLY A 7 -4.45 8.75 -21.64
C GLY A 7 -3.84 7.95 -22.80
N LEU A 8 -4.33 6.75 -23.09
CA LEU A 8 -3.89 5.98 -24.27
C LEU A 8 -4.65 6.38 -25.53
N ASP A 9 -3.93 6.45 -26.66
CA ASP A 9 -4.52 6.68 -28.00
C ASP A 9 -5.51 5.59 -28.40
N ASN A 10 -5.24 4.34 -27.99
CA ASN A 10 -6.13 3.20 -28.16
C ASN A 10 -6.40 2.53 -26.81
N PRO A 11 -7.58 2.74 -26.20
CA PRO A 11 -7.93 2.13 -24.92
C PRO A 11 -7.97 0.60 -24.91
N LEU A 12 -7.91 -0.08 -26.06
CA LEU A 12 -7.86 -1.55 -26.13
C LEU A 12 -6.46 -2.12 -25.84
N THR A 13 -5.42 -1.29 -25.89
CA THR A 13 -4.03 -1.74 -25.62
C THR A 13 -3.64 -1.60 -24.15
N GLY A 14 -4.47 -0.93 -23.35
CA GLY A 14 -4.14 -0.68 -21.95
C GLY A 14 -4.41 -1.87 -21.02
N LEU A 15 -3.66 -1.89 -19.91
CA LEU A 15 -3.75 -2.93 -18.89
C LEU A 15 -5.00 -2.70 -18.02
N ARG A 16 -5.78 -3.76 -17.81
CA ARG A 16 -6.94 -3.77 -16.91
C ARG A 16 -6.97 -5.04 -16.09
N VAL A 17 -7.33 -4.90 -14.82
CA VAL A 17 -7.56 -6.04 -13.92
C VAL A 17 -8.91 -5.89 -13.23
N THR A 18 -9.77 -6.89 -13.38
CA THR A 18 -11.03 -7.01 -12.64
C THR A 18 -10.88 -8.07 -11.56
N LEU A 19 -10.94 -7.66 -10.30
CA LEU A 19 -10.93 -8.57 -9.16
C LEU A 19 -12.35 -9.07 -8.88
N GLN A 20 -12.48 -10.36 -8.60
CA GLN A 20 -13.74 -10.99 -8.21
C GLN A 20 -13.54 -11.71 -6.87
N GLY A 21 -14.49 -11.54 -5.96
CA GLY A 21 -14.38 -12.01 -4.59
C GLY A 21 -15.64 -11.75 -3.79
N ASP A 22 -15.57 -12.05 -2.50
CA ASP A 22 -16.67 -11.78 -1.57
C ASP A 22 -16.36 -10.53 -0.75
N ILE A 23 -17.41 -9.75 -0.46
CA ILE A 23 -17.33 -8.59 0.42
C ILE A 23 -18.01 -8.97 1.73
N THR A 24 -17.33 -8.75 2.85
CA THR A 24 -17.87 -8.99 4.19
C THR A 24 -17.68 -7.75 5.04
N LYS A 25 -18.72 -7.37 5.80
CA LYS A 25 -18.60 -6.28 6.77
C LYS A 25 -17.52 -6.64 7.80
N SER A 26 -16.67 -5.68 8.14
CA SER A 26 -15.66 -5.83 9.17
C SER A 26 -15.95 -4.92 10.35
N ASP A 27 -15.95 -5.51 11.53
CA ASP A 27 -16.01 -4.81 12.82
C ASP A 27 -14.63 -4.82 13.51
N ALA A 28 -13.57 -5.25 12.80
CA ALA A 28 -12.22 -5.31 13.34
C ALA A 28 -11.60 -3.90 13.44
N GLY A 29 -11.12 -3.53 14.63
CA GLY A 29 -10.48 -2.23 14.85
C GLY A 29 -9.26 -1.98 13.97
N LEU A 30 -8.50 -3.04 13.65
CA LEU A 30 -7.32 -2.95 12.78
C LEU A 30 -7.67 -2.55 11.34
N ASP A 31 -8.74 -3.11 10.77
CA ASP A 31 -9.19 -2.76 9.41
C ASP A 31 -9.61 -1.29 9.34
N ARG A 32 -10.36 -0.82 10.35
CA ARG A 32 -10.72 0.60 10.50
C ARG A 32 -9.48 1.48 10.59
N GLN A 33 -8.52 1.13 11.45
CA GLN A 33 -7.30 1.92 11.65
C GLN A 33 -6.47 2.01 10.36
N ARG A 34 -6.24 0.88 9.67
CA ARG A 34 -5.54 0.86 8.38
C ARG A 34 -6.24 1.71 7.32
N PHE A 35 -7.57 1.65 7.25
CA PHE A 35 -8.33 2.47 6.32
C PHE A 35 -8.15 3.96 6.59
N ILE A 36 -8.25 4.39 7.86
CA ILE A 36 -8.08 5.80 8.25
C ILE A 36 -6.64 6.27 8.01
N ASN A 37 -5.63 5.45 8.33
CA ASN A 37 -4.23 5.79 8.05
C ASN A 37 -4.00 6.07 6.56
N ARG A 38 -4.59 5.25 5.67
CA ARG A 38 -4.52 5.44 4.21
C ARG A 38 -5.35 6.63 3.74
N HIS A 39 -6.49 6.89 4.39
CA HIS A 39 -7.47 7.90 4.02
C HIS A 39 -7.77 8.82 5.23
N PRO A 40 -6.89 9.78 5.58
CA PRO A 40 -7.04 10.58 6.80
C PRO A 40 -8.36 11.35 6.91
N SER A 41 -8.92 11.79 5.77
CA SER A 41 -10.24 12.44 5.71
C SER A 41 -11.38 11.55 6.19
N ALA A 42 -11.18 10.23 6.26
CA ALA A 42 -12.16 9.31 6.80
C ALA A 42 -12.40 9.51 8.29
N THR A 43 -11.49 10.14 9.02
CA THR A 43 -11.68 10.50 10.44
C THR A 43 -12.97 11.30 10.64
N ASP A 44 -13.35 12.14 9.66
CA ASP A 44 -14.49 13.05 9.76
C ASP A 44 -15.85 12.32 9.70
N TYR A 45 -15.89 11.09 9.17
CA TYR A 45 -17.14 10.35 8.92
C TYR A 45 -17.10 8.87 9.34
N ALA A 46 -15.95 8.36 9.78
CA ALA A 46 -15.77 6.94 10.15
C ALA A 46 -16.66 6.48 11.31
N ASP A 47 -17.17 7.42 12.12
CA ASP A 47 -18.03 7.16 13.27
C ASP A 47 -19.52 7.40 12.98
N PHE A 48 -19.88 7.81 11.76
CA PHE A 48 -21.27 7.95 11.38
C PHE A 48 -21.92 6.59 11.17
N SER A 49 -23.17 6.45 11.62
CA SER A 49 -23.90 5.18 11.60
C SER A 49 -24.26 4.68 10.19
N ASP A 50 -24.19 5.55 9.19
CA ASP A 50 -24.43 5.23 7.78
C ASP A 50 -23.17 4.78 7.02
N PHE A 51 -22.00 4.76 7.68
CA PHE A 51 -20.76 4.19 7.16
C PHE A 51 -20.45 2.84 7.81
N SER A 52 -19.77 1.97 7.07
CA SER A 52 -19.30 0.67 7.56
C SER A 52 -18.04 0.26 6.82
N PHE A 53 -17.15 -0.45 7.51
CA PHE A 53 -15.94 -1.01 6.92
C PHE A 53 -16.22 -2.39 6.35
N TYR A 54 -15.53 -2.72 5.27
CA TYR A 54 -15.68 -4.00 4.59
C TYR A 54 -14.32 -4.54 4.18
N THR A 55 -14.17 -5.85 4.24
CA THR A 55 -13.04 -6.57 3.64
C THR A 55 -13.47 -7.21 2.33
N PHE A 56 -12.52 -7.34 1.40
CA PHE A 56 -12.75 -7.97 0.11
C PHE A 56 -11.85 -9.19 -0.07
N ALA A 57 -12.43 -10.38 0.05
CA ALA A 57 -11.73 -11.65 -0.12
C ALA A 57 -11.65 -12.01 -1.61
N ILE A 58 -10.53 -11.64 -2.25
CA ILE A 58 -10.28 -11.93 -3.67
C ILE A 58 -10.27 -13.44 -3.92
N LYS A 59 -11.05 -13.90 -4.90
CA LYS A 59 -11.10 -15.30 -5.37
C LYS A 59 -10.32 -15.49 -6.67
N ARG A 60 -10.35 -14.52 -7.57
CA ARG A 60 -9.65 -14.53 -8.86
C ARG A 60 -9.60 -13.13 -9.46
N ALA A 61 -8.77 -12.97 -10.48
CA ALA A 61 -8.74 -11.78 -11.31
C ALA A 61 -8.92 -12.14 -12.79
N HIS A 62 -9.63 -11.27 -13.51
CA HIS A 62 -9.64 -11.25 -14.96
C HIS A 62 -8.70 -10.14 -15.42
N MET A 63 -7.59 -10.52 -16.04
CA MET A 63 -6.55 -9.61 -16.49
C MET A 63 -6.60 -9.47 -18.01
N VAL A 64 -6.67 -8.24 -18.48
CA VAL A 64 -6.46 -7.86 -19.88
C VAL A 64 -5.13 -7.12 -19.94
N ALA A 65 -4.11 -7.77 -20.49
CA ALA A 65 -2.75 -7.28 -20.56
C ALA A 65 -2.41 -6.72 -21.95
N GLY A 66 -3.32 -5.91 -22.51
CA GLY A 66 -3.25 -5.42 -23.89
C GLY A 66 -3.99 -6.29 -24.90
N PHE A 67 -3.74 -6.05 -26.19
CA PHE A 67 -4.55 -6.64 -27.27
C PHE A 67 -4.38 -8.17 -27.33
N GLY A 68 -5.48 -8.90 -27.16
CA GLY A 68 -5.50 -10.37 -27.26
C GLY A 68 -4.90 -11.14 -26.06
N HIS A 69 -4.30 -10.45 -25.09
CA HIS A 69 -3.69 -11.08 -23.91
C HIS A 69 -4.66 -11.05 -22.73
N ILE A 70 -5.53 -12.06 -22.65
CA ILE A 70 -6.60 -12.13 -21.65
C ILE A 70 -6.41 -13.39 -20.80
N HIS A 71 -6.27 -13.21 -19.49
CA HIS A 71 -5.93 -14.27 -18.56
C HIS A 71 -6.83 -14.25 -17.33
N TRP A 72 -7.22 -15.45 -16.88
CA TRP A 72 -7.74 -15.64 -15.53
C TRP A 72 -6.57 -15.96 -14.58
N VAL A 73 -6.43 -15.15 -13.54
CA VAL A 73 -5.40 -15.31 -12.51
C VAL A 73 -6.06 -15.82 -11.23
N LYS A 74 -5.51 -16.89 -10.65
CA LYS A 74 -6.01 -17.48 -9.40
C LYS A 74 -5.56 -16.64 -8.19
N ASN A 75 -6.34 -16.65 -7.11
CA ASN A 75 -6.06 -15.91 -5.87
C ASN A 75 -4.61 -16.03 -5.36
N ILE A 76 -4.04 -17.24 -5.38
CA ILE A 76 -2.68 -17.52 -4.87
C ILE A 76 -1.58 -16.73 -5.59
N LEU A 77 -1.83 -16.24 -6.81
CA LEU A 77 -0.91 -15.41 -7.58
C LEU A 77 -1.21 -13.90 -7.43
N ILE A 78 -2.24 -13.53 -6.67
CA ILE A 78 -2.71 -12.15 -6.51
C ILE A 78 -2.39 -11.63 -5.12
N ARG A 79 -2.53 -12.48 -4.09
CA ARG A 79 -2.29 -12.10 -2.69
C ARG A 79 -0.91 -12.55 -2.25
N PHE A 80 -0.23 -11.69 -1.51
CA PHE A 80 0.93 -12.10 -0.72
C PHE A 80 0.50 -13.20 0.26
N ASP A 81 1.34 -14.22 0.40
CA ASP A 81 1.11 -15.32 1.33
C ASP A 81 1.34 -14.80 2.77
N PRO A 82 0.31 -14.75 3.62
CA PRO A 82 0.42 -14.14 4.94
C PRO A 82 1.21 -14.98 5.96
N ILE A 83 1.76 -16.13 5.56
CA ILE A 83 2.60 -16.95 6.45
C ILE A 83 3.73 -16.08 7.05
N ASN A 84 3.79 -16.04 8.38
CA ASN A 84 4.74 -15.28 9.19
C ASN A 84 4.58 -13.75 9.21
N PHE A 85 3.44 -13.19 8.77
CA PHE A 85 3.19 -11.74 8.83
C PHE A 85 2.81 -11.20 10.23
N GLY A 86 2.49 -12.07 11.19
CA GLY A 86 1.88 -11.68 12.48
C GLY A 86 2.69 -10.64 13.26
N ALA A 87 3.99 -10.87 13.45
CA ALA A 87 4.83 -9.98 14.25
C ALA A 87 4.96 -8.57 13.65
N LEU A 88 5.13 -8.47 12.32
CA LEU A 88 5.17 -7.19 11.63
C LEU A 88 3.80 -6.48 11.65
N ALA A 89 2.71 -7.24 11.49
CA ALA A 89 1.36 -6.69 11.54
C ALA A 89 1.05 -6.09 12.92
N ASP A 90 1.43 -6.78 13.99
CA ASP A 90 1.24 -6.31 15.38
C ASP A 90 2.08 -5.05 15.67
N ALA A 91 3.28 -4.95 15.08
CA ALA A 91 4.18 -3.82 15.26
C ALA A 91 3.91 -2.63 14.31
N GLU A 92 3.03 -2.77 13.32
CA GLU A 92 2.84 -1.78 12.27
C GLU A 92 2.53 -0.39 12.83
N ALA A 93 1.58 -0.29 13.77
CA ALA A 93 1.16 0.99 14.33
C ALA A 93 2.31 1.74 15.00
N ASP A 94 3.14 1.04 15.77
CA ASP A 94 4.29 1.61 16.47
C ASP A 94 5.39 2.05 15.50
N ILE A 95 5.65 1.24 14.45
CA ILE A 95 6.61 1.59 13.39
C ILE A 95 6.16 2.86 12.67
N LEU A 96 4.88 2.95 12.28
CA LEU A 96 4.34 4.13 11.61
C LEU A 96 4.44 5.37 12.50
N ALA A 97 4.07 5.27 13.77
CA ALA A 97 4.15 6.38 14.72
C ALA A 97 5.59 6.84 14.90
N HIS A 98 6.53 5.91 15.11
CA HIS A 98 7.94 6.22 15.27
C HIS A 98 8.53 6.90 14.02
N MET A 99 8.28 6.35 12.83
CA MET A 99 8.83 6.90 11.60
C MET A 99 8.27 8.29 11.28
N ASN A 100 6.97 8.48 11.45
CA ASN A 100 6.34 9.77 11.16
C ASN A 100 6.72 10.88 12.15
N THR A 101 7.09 10.52 13.39
CA THR A 101 7.45 11.51 14.44
C THR A 101 8.96 11.77 14.51
N ALA A 102 9.77 10.71 14.59
CA ALA A 102 11.22 10.82 14.78
C ALA A 102 12.01 10.91 13.47
N HIS A 103 11.42 10.45 12.36
CA HIS A 103 12.13 10.28 11.08
C HIS A 103 11.39 10.87 9.88
N SER A 104 10.56 11.90 10.08
CA SER A 104 9.80 12.58 9.01
C SER A 104 10.67 13.03 7.83
N ALA A 105 11.90 13.47 8.10
CA ALA A 105 12.87 13.81 7.06
C ALA A 105 13.22 12.60 6.17
N ALA A 106 13.38 11.40 6.74
CA ALA A 106 13.64 10.19 5.96
C ALA A 106 12.39 9.75 5.18
N VAL A 107 11.20 9.88 5.77
CA VAL A 107 9.93 9.59 5.10
C VAL A 107 9.72 10.48 3.87
N ASN A 108 10.08 11.76 3.95
CA ASN A 108 10.05 12.67 2.80
C ASN A 108 11.00 12.20 1.67
N LEU A 109 12.17 11.65 2.02
CA LEU A 109 13.09 11.10 1.03
C LEU A 109 12.54 9.82 0.39
N PHE A 110 11.78 8.99 1.12
CA PHE A 110 11.10 7.83 0.53
C PHE A 110 10.10 8.23 -0.57
N ALA A 111 9.41 9.35 -0.40
CA ALA A 111 8.48 9.86 -1.42
C ALA A 111 9.17 10.16 -2.75
N GLN A 112 10.42 10.67 -2.69
CA GLN A 112 11.23 10.95 -3.88
C GLN A 112 11.56 9.67 -4.64
N LEU A 113 11.89 8.59 -3.93
CA LEU A 113 12.12 7.28 -4.53
C LEU A 113 10.85 6.68 -5.14
N ALA A 114 9.69 6.89 -4.51
CA ALA A 114 8.44 6.27 -4.92
C ALA A 114 7.69 7.02 -6.05
N SER A 115 7.80 8.35 -6.13
CA SER A 115 6.97 9.14 -7.06
C SER A 115 7.57 10.43 -7.60
N LYS A 116 8.84 10.76 -7.36
CA LYS A 116 9.50 12.05 -7.71
C LYS A 116 8.82 13.33 -7.16
N GLU A 117 7.72 13.19 -6.44
CA GLU A 117 6.96 14.29 -5.85
C GLU A 117 7.68 14.85 -4.61
N GLN A 118 7.46 16.14 -4.36
CA GLN A 118 8.06 16.88 -3.26
C GLN A 118 6.99 17.37 -2.29
N GLY A 119 7.24 17.25 -0.99
CA GLY A 119 6.37 17.79 0.06
C GLY A 119 6.38 16.93 1.33
N PRO A 120 5.68 17.38 2.39
CA PRO A 120 5.50 16.59 3.61
C PRO A 120 4.79 15.27 3.29
N CYS A 121 5.49 14.17 3.58
CA CYS A 121 5.02 12.82 3.36
C CYS A 121 4.89 12.10 4.70
N VAL A 122 3.91 11.22 4.80
CA VAL A 122 3.72 10.32 5.94
C VAL A 122 3.66 8.87 5.45
N MET A 123 4.19 7.96 6.27
CA MET A 123 3.93 6.54 6.13
C MET A 123 2.52 6.23 6.61
N THR A 124 1.77 5.48 5.81
CA THR A 124 0.37 5.12 6.06
C THR A 124 0.17 3.61 6.26
N GLY A 125 1.17 2.81 5.89
CA GLY A 125 1.18 1.36 6.07
C GLY A 125 2.58 0.79 5.86
N ILE A 126 2.83 -0.37 6.47
CA ILE A 126 3.99 -1.21 6.19
C ILE A 126 3.57 -2.68 6.21
N ASP A 127 4.03 -3.41 5.21
CA ASP A 127 3.79 -4.85 5.06
C ASP A 127 5.09 -5.52 4.57
N PRO A 128 5.11 -6.86 4.38
CA PRO A 128 6.33 -7.57 4.02
C PRO A 128 6.96 -7.06 2.72
N GLU A 129 6.18 -6.52 1.80
CA GLU A 129 6.63 -6.14 0.47
C GLU A 129 7.00 -4.67 0.36
N GLY A 130 6.66 -3.81 1.33
CA GLY A 130 6.97 -2.39 1.22
C GLY A 130 6.30 -1.47 2.24
N VAL A 131 6.41 -0.18 1.95
CA VAL A 131 5.73 0.90 2.69
C VAL A 131 4.78 1.67 1.79
N ASP A 132 3.62 2.04 2.35
CA ASP A 132 2.66 2.92 1.70
C ASP A 132 2.86 4.36 2.20
N LEU A 133 2.95 5.30 1.27
CA LEU A 133 3.29 6.70 1.50
C LEU A 133 2.16 7.61 1.03
N ARG A 134 1.96 8.72 1.74
CA ARG A 134 0.98 9.75 1.36
C ARG A 134 1.59 11.14 1.46
N ALA A 135 1.49 11.91 0.37
CA ALA A 135 1.86 13.31 0.29
C ALA A 135 0.64 14.12 -0.20
N GLY A 136 -0.07 14.77 0.73
CA GLY A 136 -1.33 15.45 0.42
C GLY A 136 -2.38 14.49 -0.17
N GLY A 137 -2.86 14.76 -1.38
CA GLY A 137 -3.81 13.90 -2.09
C GLY A 137 -3.18 12.69 -2.78
N GLN A 138 -1.85 12.67 -2.92
CA GLN A 138 -1.13 11.64 -3.66
C GLN A 138 -0.73 10.48 -2.75
N VAL A 139 -0.77 9.26 -3.30
CA VAL A 139 -0.35 8.04 -2.63
C VAL A 139 0.69 7.33 -3.48
N ALA A 140 1.69 6.76 -2.84
CA ALA A 140 2.75 6.00 -3.50
C ALA A 140 3.10 4.78 -2.66
N ARG A 141 3.68 3.77 -3.31
CA ARG A 141 4.19 2.58 -2.63
C ARG A 141 5.66 2.41 -2.97
N LEU A 142 6.48 2.20 -1.94
CA LEU A 142 7.90 1.88 -2.09
C LEU A 142 8.10 0.40 -1.75
N THR A 143 8.50 -0.39 -2.74
CA THR A 143 8.70 -1.83 -2.59
C THR A 143 10.07 -2.17 -2.03
N PHE A 144 10.17 -3.17 -1.18
CA PHE A 144 11.43 -3.72 -0.70
C PHE A 144 12.03 -4.71 -1.69
N ASP A 145 13.36 -4.84 -1.69
CA ASP A 145 14.08 -5.82 -2.51
C ASP A 145 13.74 -7.27 -2.12
N LYS A 146 13.42 -7.48 -0.84
CA LYS A 146 13.11 -8.79 -0.23
C LYS A 146 12.02 -8.61 0.82
N PRO A 147 11.15 -9.62 1.01
CA PRO A 147 10.15 -9.57 2.05
C PRO A 147 10.74 -9.46 3.46
N ILE A 148 10.07 -8.71 4.33
CA ILE A 148 10.37 -8.58 5.77
C ILE A 148 9.22 -9.15 6.60
N TYR A 149 9.49 -9.59 7.84
CA TYR A 149 8.49 -10.33 8.64
C TYR A 149 8.38 -9.88 10.10
N ASP A 150 9.26 -8.99 10.54
CA ASP A 150 9.34 -8.55 11.93
C ASP A 150 9.91 -7.13 12.07
N THR A 151 9.89 -6.60 13.29
CA THR A 151 10.38 -5.25 13.61
C THR A 151 11.88 -5.07 13.34
N GLU A 152 12.69 -6.11 13.54
CA GLU A 152 14.14 -6.05 13.34
C GLU A 152 14.47 -5.88 11.85
N SER A 153 13.90 -6.73 11.01
CA SER A 153 14.02 -6.65 9.55
C SER A 153 13.40 -5.36 9.00
N ALA A 154 12.30 -4.87 9.57
CA ALA A 154 11.74 -3.56 9.23
C ALA A 154 12.73 -2.42 9.53
N HIS A 155 13.30 -2.38 10.73
CA HIS A 155 14.25 -1.35 11.14
C HIS A 155 15.49 -1.31 10.22
N LEU A 156 16.10 -2.47 9.97
CA LEU A 156 17.27 -2.58 9.08
C LEU A 156 16.94 -2.13 7.64
N THR A 157 15.77 -2.54 7.13
CA THR A 157 15.34 -2.21 5.76
C THR A 157 15.05 -0.71 5.60
N LEU A 158 14.32 -0.11 6.54
CA LEU A 158 14.02 1.33 6.52
C LEU A 158 15.29 2.17 6.68
N ALA A 159 16.25 1.75 7.51
CA ALA A 159 17.55 2.41 7.64
C ALA A 159 18.35 2.35 6.32
N LYS A 160 18.38 1.19 5.65
CA LYS A 160 19.00 1.02 4.33
C LYS A 160 18.35 1.95 3.29
N LEU A 161 17.02 1.97 3.22
CA LEU A 161 16.27 2.85 2.32
C LEU A 161 16.59 4.32 2.58
N ALA A 162 16.70 4.73 3.85
CA ALA A 162 16.99 6.12 4.19
C ALA A 162 18.39 6.53 3.74
N LYS A 163 19.36 5.60 3.79
CA LYS A 163 20.70 5.83 3.24
C LYS A 163 20.65 5.94 1.71
N GLN A 164 19.99 5.01 1.03
CA GLN A 164 19.87 5.02 -0.44
C GLN A 164 19.18 6.29 -0.94
N ALA A 165 18.12 6.72 -0.27
CA ALA A 165 17.39 7.93 -0.65
C ALA A 165 18.29 9.17 -0.54
N ARG A 166 19.09 9.29 0.54
CA ARG A 166 20.07 10.39 0.67
C ARG A 166 21.11 10.39 -0.44
N GLU A 167 21.58 9.22 -0.87
CA GLU A 167 22.56 9.11 -1.97
C GLU A 167 21.96 9.52 -3.33
N HIS A 168 20.65 9.37 -3.52
CA HIS A 168 19.94 9.76 -4.75
C HIS A 168 19.48 11.23 -4.77
N SER A 169 19.42 11.88 -3.61
CA SER A 169 19.01 13.29 -3.47
C SER A 169 20.18 14.29 -3.58
N VAL A 170 21.41 13.81 -3.83
CA VAL A 170 22.63 14.63 -4.02
C VAL A 170 22.94 14.81 -5.50
#